data_AF-A0A564U5F6-F1
#
_entry.id   AF-A0A564U5F6-F1
#
_cell.length_a   1.000
_cell.length_b   1.000
_cell.length_c   1.000
_cell.angle_alpha   90.00
_cell.angle_beta   90.00
_cell.angle_gamma   90.00
#
_symmetry.space_group_name_H-M   'P 1'
#
loop_
_entity.id
_entity.type
_entity.pdbx_description
1 polymer ?
#
loop_
_entity_poly.entity_id
_entity_poly.type
_entity_poly.pdbx_seq_one_letter_code
_entity_poly.pdbx_strand_id
1 'polypeptide(L)'
;MPGSGKRYEKEVRWTGRIAQALQQEYEVVEEGMNGRTTAFTDRIEPGTCALDYLYPCLISQFPLDYIIVMLGTNDTKIRYGVNAVEIGYGIDEVLLQIEDVCRRKGQNPVKIVIAPAKLYPKPEWVEFSEESCRKAIQLTEEYRQIAAIHKAHFLSAAEILDAKCIGSDGIHFTEEGHRRLAEEILLLIKNVTK
;
A
#
# COMPACT_ATOMS: atom_id res chain seq x y z
N MET A 1 8.83 8.45 -10.10
CA MET A 1 9.88 9.46 -9.90
C MET A 1 9.27 10.71 -9.28
N PRO A 2 9.57 11.00 -8.01
CA PRO A 2 9.01 12.12 -7.27
C PRO A 2 9.15 13.43 -8.05
N GLY A 3 8.08 14.23 -8.08
CA GLY A 3 8.04 15.53 -8.75
C GLY A 3 8.11 15.54 -10.29
N SER A 4 8.19 14.40 -10.96
CA SER A 4 8.34 14.34 -12.44
C SER A 4 7.15 13.75 -13.21
N GLY A 5 6.21 13.11 -12.51
CA GLY A 5 5.11 12.35 -13.13
C GLY A 5 5.52 11.06 -13.85
N LYS A 6 6.82 10.76 -13.98
CA LYS A 6 7.32 9.54 -14.63
C LYS A 6 7.29 8.34 -13.70
N ARG A 7 7.14 7.14 -14.25
CA ARG A 7 7.29 5.86 -13.53
C ARG A 7 8.79 5.53 -13.43
N TYR A 8 9.21 5.00 -12.27
CA TYR A 8 10.55 4.43 -12.14
C TYR A 8 10.70 3.17 -12.99
N GLU A 9 11.92 2.92 -13.48
CA GLU A 9 12.31 1.66 -14.10
C GLU A 9 12.02 0.48 -13.17
N LYS A 10 11.80 -0.69 -13.77
CA LYS A 10 11.31 -1.89 -13.06
C LYS A 10 12.21 -2.24 -11.88
N GLU A 11 13.52 -2.24 -12.07
CA GLU A 11 14.54 -2.67 -11.10
C GLU A 11 14.70 -1.69 -9.94
N VAL A 12 14.18 -0.47 -10.07
CA VAL A 12 14.23 0.56 -9.03
C VAL A 12 13.06 0.43 -8.07
N ARG A 13 11.88 0.06 -8.58
CA ARG A 13 10.64 -0.05 -7.80
C ARG A 13 10.76 -1.16 -6.76
N TRP A 14 10.14 -0.96 -5.60
CA TRP A 14 10.18 -1.92 -4.50
C TRP A 14 9.68 -3.31 -4.94
N THR A 15 8.64 -3.36 -5.78
CA THR A 15 8.11 -4.58 -6.39
C THR A 15 9.11 -5.27 -7.30
N GLY A 16 9.78 -4.53 -8.19
CA GLY A 16 10.77 -5.12 -9.09
C GLY A 16 12.03 -5.57 -8.36
N ARG A 17 12.40 -4.92 -7.26
CA ARG A 17 13.47 -5.37 -6.35
C ARG A 17 13.11 -6.69 -5.68
N ILE A 18 11.87 -6.83 -5.19
CA ILE A 18 11.37 -8.11 -4.66
C ILE A 18 11.39 -9.18 -5.75
N ALA A 19 10.89 -8.85 -6.96
CA ALA A 19 10.87 -9.77 -8.08
C ALA A 19 12.26 -10.28 -8.43
N GLN A 20 13.26 -9.39 -8.50
CA GLN A 20 14.65 -9.76 -8.76
C GLN A 20 15.23 -10.66 -7.66
N ALA A 21 14.93 -10.35 -6.39
CA ALA A 21 15.42 -11.11 -5.25
C ALA A 21 14.80 -12.52 -5.16
N LEU A 22 13.57 -12.70 -5.66
CA LEU A 22 12.81 -13.96 -5.58
C LEU A 22 12.65 -14.67 -6.94
N GLN A 23 13.32 -14.20 -8.01
CA GLN A 23 13.06 -14.56 -9.40
C GLN A 23 13.12 -16.06 -9.76
N GLN A 24 13.71 -16.90 -8.91
CA GLN A 24 13.80 -18.34 -9.14
C GLN A 24 12.63 -19.13 -8.52
N GLU A 25 11.88 -18.50 -7.61
CA GLU A 25 10.86 -19.16 -6.78
C GLU A 25 9.49 -18.49 -6.89
N TYR A 26 9.45 -17.18 -7.12
CA TYR A 26 8.22 -16.40 -7.17
C TYR A 26 8.12 -15.54 -8.42
N GLU A 27 6.90 -15.40 -8.91
CA GLU A 27 6.49 -14.34 -9.84
C GLU A 27 5.85 -13.20 -9.04
N VAL A 28 6.18 -11.94 -9.40
CA VAL A 28 5.60 -10.75 -8.77
C VAL A 28 4.72 -10.04 -9.78
N VAL A 29 3.44 -9.90 -9.43
CA VAL A 29 2.46 -9.13 -10.21
C VAL A 29 2.30 -7.74 -9.58
N GLU A 30 2.44 -6.69 -10.39
CA GLU A 30 2.35 -5.30 -9.94
C GLU A 30 0.99 -4.67 -10.25
N GLU A 31 0.16 -4.48 -9.22
CA GLU A 31 -1.18 -3.85 -9.35
C GLU A 31 -1.24 -2.47 -8.70
N GLY A 32 -0.20 -1.65 -8.89
CA GLY A 32 -0.09 -0.29 -8.36
C GLY A 32 -0.72 0.75 -9.29
N MET A 33 -1.59 1.62 -8.74
CA MET A 33 -2.24 2.71 -9.47
C MET A 33 -2.16 4.01 -8.68
N ASN A 34 -1.67 5.08 -9.32
CA ASN A 34 -1.62 6.41 -8.72
C ASN A 34 -3.03 6.87 -8.34
N GLY A 35 -3.16 7.55 -7.19
CA GLY A 35 -4.45 8.05 -6.72
C GLY A 35 -5.34 7.00 -6.05
N ARG A 36 -5.00 5.70 -6.09
CA ARG A 36 -5.85 4.65 -5.51
C ARG A 36 -6.09 4.89 -4.01
N THR A 37 -7.36 4.82 -3.61
CA THR A 37 -7.84 4.86 -2.23
C THR A 37 -8.20 3.46 -1.76
N THR A 38 -8.46 3.27 -0.46
CA THR A 38 -9.00 2.02 0.05
C THR A 38 -10.46 1.82 -0.40
N ALA A 39 -11.36 2.68 0.06
CA ALA A 39 -12.81 2.57 -0.16
C ALA A 39 -13.48 3.88 -0.61
N PHE A 40 -12.72 4.97 -0.82
CA PHE A 40 -13.28 6.29 -1.09
C PHE A 40 -13.26 6.63 -2.58
N THR A 41 -14.44 6.89 -3.15
CA THR A 41 -14.57 7.39 -4.52
C THR A 41 -14.71 8.91 -4.55
N ASP A 42 -14.23 9.57 -5.60
CA ASP A 42 -14.67 10.92 -5.93
C ASP A 42 -14.82 11.11 -7.45
N ARG A 43 -15.49 12.21 -7.85
CA ARG A 43 -15.79 12.50 -9.25
C ARG A 43 -14.63 13.15 -10.00
N ILE A 44 -13.61 13.65 -9.30
CA ILE A 44 -12.43 14.30 -9.88
C ILE A 44 -11.43 13.22 -10.34
N GLU A 45 -11.27 12.17 -9.54
CA GLU A 45 -10.42 11.00 -9.82
C GLU A 45 -11.26 9.70 -9.82
N PRO A 46 -12.12 9.48 -10.84
CA PRO A 46 -13.00 8.30 -10.88
C PRO A 46 -12.19 7.01 -11.08
N GLY A 47 -12.71 5.89 -10.54
CA GLY A 47 -12.10 4.57 -10.66
C GLY A 47 -10.89 4.35 -9.75
N THR A 48 -10.70 5.22 -8.75
CA THR A 48 -9.59 5.12 -7.79
C THR A 48 -9.90 4.27 -6.55
N CYS A 49 -11.14 3.90 -6.31
CA CYS A 49 -11.50 3.04 -5.18
C CYS A 49 -11.00 1.60 -5.40
N ALA A 50 -10.27 1.03 -4.43
CA ALA A 50 -9.76 -0.33 -4.55
C ALA A 50 -10.90 -1.37 -4.55
N LEU A 51 -11.96 -1.17 -3.77
CA LEU A 51 -13.09 -2.11 -3.69
C LEU A 51 -13.77 -2.36 -5.05
N ASP A 52 -13.80 -1.34 -5.91
CA ASP A 52 -14.34 -1.44 -7.27
C ASP A 52 -13.47 -2.30 -8.21
N TYR A 53 -12.18 -2.46 -7.89
CA TYR A 53 -11.18 -3.11 -8.74
C TYR A 53 -10.73 -4.49 -8.25
N LEU A 54 -10.81 -4.76 -6.94
CA LEU A 54 -10.22 -5.95 -6.32
C LEU A 54 -10.74 -7.27 -6.90
N TYR A 55 -12.04 -7.37 -7.18
CA TYR A 55 -12.62 -8.61 -7.71
C TYR A 55 -11.98 -9.04 -9.05
N PRO A 56 -12.06 -8.24 -10.14
CA PRO A 56 -11.45 -8.64 -11.41
C PRO A 56 -9.92 -8.81 -11.31
N CYS A 57 -9.25 -7.99 -10.49
CA CYS A 57 -7.83 -8.14 -10.20
C CYS A 57 -7.51 -9.54 -9.66
N LEU A 58 -8.11 -9.94 -8.53
CA LEU A 58 -7.83 -11.23 -7.90
C LEU A 58 -8.16 -12.40 -8.81
N ILE A 59 -9.32 -12.37 -9.49
CA ILE A 59 -9.72 -13.42 -10.41
C ILE A 59 -8.73 -13.62 -11.56
N SER A 60 -8.13 -12.53 -12.06
CA SER A 60 -7.17 -12.59 -13.16
C SER A 60 -5.80 -13.14 -12.76
N GLN A 61 -5.46 -13.13 -11.46
CA GLN A 61 -4.14 -13.50 -10.96
C GLN A 61 -4.09 -14.81 -10.18
N PHE A 62 -5.23 -15.44 -9.85
CA PHE A 62 -5.22 -16.71 -9.13
C PHE A 62 -4.58 -17.86 -9.96
N PRO A 63 -3.87 -18.79 -9.30
CA PRO A 63 -3.65 -18.89 -7.85
C PRO A 63 -2.58 -17.94 -7.30
N LEU A 64 -2.71 -17.52 -6.04
CA LEU A 64 -1.78 -16.61 -5.36
C LEU A 64 -1.29 -17.20 -4.04
N ASP A 65 0.01 -17.08 -3.77
CA ASP A 65 0.62 -17.43 -2.48
C ASP A 65 0.65 -16.26 -1.50
N TYR A 66 0.82 -15.04 -2.00
CA TYR A 66 0.89 -13.80 -1.21
C TYR A 66 0.02 -12.71 -1.82
N ILE A 67 -0.59 -11.89 -0.96
CA ILE A 67 -1.24 -10.63 -1.33
C ILE A 67 -0.68 -9.53 -0.42
N ILE A 68 -0.07 -8.51 -1.02
CA ILE A 68 0.52 -7.37 -0.30
C ILE A 68 -0.30 -6.11 -0.62
N VAL A 69 -0.85 -5.47 0.42
CA VAL A 69 -1.67 -4.26 0.28
C VAL A 69 -0.97 -3.10 0.97
N MET A 70 -0.69 -2.04 0.21
CA MET A 70 -0.20 -0.76 0.73
C MET A 70 -1.05 0.37 0.14
N LEU A 71 -2.09 0.77 0.87
CA LEU A 71 -3.04 1.82 0.53
C LEU A 71 -3.27 2.73 1.74
N GLY A 72 -4.02 3.82 1.58
CA GLY A 72 -4.35 4.76 2.66
C GLY A 72 -3.77 6.16 2.48
N THR A 73 -2.69 6.33 1.70
CA THR A 73 -2.09 7.66 1.48
C THR A 73 -3.10 8.63 0.86
N ASN A 74 -3.77 8.25 -0.22
CA ASN A 74 -4.70 9.15 -0.92
C ASN A 74 -5.95 9.44 -0.10
N ASP A 75 -6.35 8.52 0.76
CA ASP A 75 -7.47 8.65 1.69
C ASP A 75 -7.21 9.80 2.70
N THR A 76 -5.94 10.15 2.94
CA THR A 76 -5.57 11.31 3.76
C THR A 76 -5.77 12.67 3.07
N LYS A 77 -6.07 12.70 1.76
CA LYS A 77 -6.32 13.96 1.03
C LYS A 77 -7.47 14.74 1.70
N ILE A 78 -7.34 16.06 1.73
CA ILE A 78 -8.26 16.96 2.45
C ILE A 78 -9.71 16.75 2.01
N ARG A 79 -9.92 16.55 0.70
CA ARG A 79 -11.24 16.49 0.09
C ARG A 79 -12.12 15.33 0.55
N TYR A 80 -11.55 14.24 1.07
CA TYR A 80 -12.34 13.10 1.55
C TYR A 80 -12.95 13.38 2.92
N GLY A 81 -12.39 14.32 3.70
CA GLY A 81 -12.96 14.75 4.98
C GLY A 81 -12.99 13.68 6.07
N VAL A 82 -12.30 12.55 5.89
CA VAL A 82 -12.30 11.40 6.81
C VAL A 82 -11.12 11.41 7.77
N ASN A 83 -11.28 10.85 8.97
CA ASN A 83 -10.23 10.67 9.96
C ASN A 83 -9.48 9.33 9.77
N ALA A 84 -8.41 9.09 10.55
CA ALA A 84 -7.59 7.88 10.41
C ALA A 84 -8.36 6.57 10.69
N VAL A 85 -9.31 6.57 11.62
CA VAL A 85 -10.14 5.40 11.95
C VAL A 85 -11.06 5.05 10.76
N GLU A 86 -11.65 6.06 10.13
CA GLU A 86 -12.49 5.86 8.93
C GLU A 86 -11.67 5.33 7.74
N ILE A 87 -10.42 5.75 7.59
CA ILE A 87 -9.49 5.16 6.62
C ILE A 87 -9.13 3.71 7.02
N GLY A 88 -9.08 3.42 8.32
CA GLY A 88 -9.01 2.07 8.88
C GLY A 88 -10.15 1.19 8.38
N TYR A 89 -11.40 1.64 8.48
CA TYR A 89 -12.55 0.87 7.95
C TYR A 89 -12.42 0.57 6.45
N GLY A 90 -11.80 1.47 5.69
CA GLY A 90 -11.51 1.22 4.28
C GLY A 90 -10.53 0.06 4.05
N ILE A 91 -9.46 -0.07 4.85
CA ILE A 91 -8.54 -1.21 4.72
C ILE A 91 -9.16 -2.52 5.24
N ASP A 92 -10.02 -2.45 6.26
CA ASP A 92 -10.82 -3.58 6.76
C ASP A 92 -11.70 -4.15 5.63
N GLU A 93 -12.49 -3.30 4.95
CA GLU A 93 -13.31 -3.71 3.80
C GLU A 93 -12.47 -4.30 2.64
N VAL A 94 -11.29 -3.76 2.38
CA VAL A 94 -10.35 -4.33 1.40
C VAL A 94 -9.96 -5.77 1.77
N LEU A 95 -9.65 -6.02 3.04
CA LEU A 95 -9.28 -7.34 3.52
C LEU A 95 -10.47 -8.31 3.53
N LEU A 96 -11.65 -7.86 3.95
CA LEU A 96 -12.88 -8.63 3.90
C LEU A 96 -13.21 -9.07 2.47
N GLN A 97 -13.10 -8.17 1.48
CA GLN A 97 -13.32 -8.51 0.08
C GLN A 97 -12.28 -9.50 -0.44
N ILE A 98 -10.99 -9.32 -0.12
CA ILE A 98 -9.94 -10.28 -0.48
C ILE A 98 -10.27 -11.67 0.10
N GLU A 99 -10.63 -11.74 1.38
CA GLU A 99 -10.95 -12.99 2.07
C GLU A 99 -12.19 -13.69 1.50
N ASP A 100 -13.26 -12.93 1.20
CA ASP A 100 -14.45 -13.50 0.57
C ASP A 100 -14.14 -14.11 -0.80
N VAL A 101 -13.41 -13.37 -1.64
CA VAL A 101 -13.04 -13.81 -2.99
C VAL A 101 -12.12 -15.04 -2.92
N CYS A 102 -11.13 -15.03 -2.04
CA CYS A 102 -10.23 -16.17 -1.82
C CYS A 102 -11.01 -17.40 -1.37
N ARG A 103 -11.87 -17.26 -0.35
CA ARG A 103 -12.72 -18.34 0.16
C ARG A 103 -13.60 -18.95 -0.92
N ARG A 104 -14.25 -18.11 -1.75
CA ARG A 104 -15.09 -18.56 -2.87
C ARG A 104 -14.32 -19.29 -3.97
N LYS A 105 -13.02 -19.03 -4.10
CA LYS A 105 -12.12 -19.69 -5.07
C LYS A 105 -11.24 -20.77 -4.47
N GLY A 106 -11.44 -21.11 -3.19
CA GLY A 106 -10.62 -22.10 -2.49
C GLY A 106 -9.14 -21.71 -2.40
N GLN A 107 -8.85 -20.41 -2.33
CA GLN A 107 -7.50 -19.85 -2.16
C GLN A 107 -7.30 -19.42 -0.72
N ASN A 108 -6.05 -19.42 -0.23
CA ASN A 108 -5.70 -18.93 1.10
C ASN A 108 -4.28 -18.31 1.12
N PRO A 109 -4.05 -17.23 0.36
CA PRO A 109 -2.75 -16.56 0.33
C PRO A 109 -2.41 -15.94 1.68
N VAL A 110 -1.11 -15.85 1.96
CA VAL A 110 -0.59 -15.02 3.05
C VAL A 110 -0.88 -13.55 2.72
N LYS A 111 -1.49 -12.83 3.67
CA LYS A 111 -1.79 -11.40 3.52
C LYS A 111 -0.75 -10.58 4.27
N ILE A 112 -0.25 -9.52 3.63
CA ILE A 112 0.64 -8.52 4.23
C ILE A 112 0.00 -7.15 4.04
N VAL A 113 -0.26 -6.44 5.13
CA VAL A 113 -0.78 -5.07 5.15
C VAL A 113 0.36 -4.14 5.51
N ILE A 114 0.53 -3.09 4.71
CA ILE A 114 1.56 -2.07 4.92
C ILE A 114 0.88 -0.72 5.12
N ALA A 115 1.01 -0.16 6.32
CA ALA A 115 0.56 1.22 6.57
C ALA A 115 1.44 2.22 5.80
N PRO A 116 0.86 3.33 5.29
CA PRO A 116 1.58 4.37 4.56
C PRO A 116 2.81 4.95 5.26
N ALA A 117 3.70 5.54 4.48
CA ALA A 117 4.86 6.26 5.00
C ALA A 117 4.45 7.64 5.55
N LYS A 118 5.36 8.27 6.31
CA LYS A 118 5.22 9.67 6.71
C LYS A 118 5.21 10.56 5.48
N LEU A 119 4.33 11.56 5.49
CA LEU A 119 4.30 12.63 4.50
C LEU A 119 5.12 13.83 5.00
N TYR A 120 5.78 14.53 4.08
CA TYR A 120 6.66 15.67 4.38
C TYR A 120 6.12 16.94 3.70
N PRO A 121 5.48 17.85 4.45
CA PRO A 121 4.81 19.03 3.90
C PRO A 121 5.63 19.80 2.86
N LYS A 122 4.95 20.21 1.79
CA LYS A 122 5.50 21.09 0.75
C LYS A 122 4.60 22.29 0.49
N PRO A 123 5.16 23.49 0.24
CA PRO A 123 4.37 24.68 -0.08
C PRO A 123 3.43 24.50 -1.28
N GLU A 124 3.81 23.67 -2.24
CA GLU A 124 3.06 23.38 -3.47
C GLU A 124 1.94 22.34 -3.31
N TRP A 125 1.75 21.75 -2.13
CA TRP A 125 0.67 20.80 -1.90
C TRP A 125 -0.70 21.48 -2.01
N VAL A 126 -1.55 20.90 -2.85
CA VAL A 126 -2.94 21.35 -3.04
C VAL A 126 -3.96 20.36 -2.49
N GLU A 127 -3.63 19.06 -2.46
CA GLU A 127 -4.55 18.00 -2.02
C GLU A 127 -4.30 17.51 -0.59
N PHE A 128 -3.11 17.78 -0.06
CA PHE A 128 -2.64 17.31 1.24
C PHE A 128 -2.33 18.49 2.16
N SER A 129 -2.45 18.26 3.47
CA SER A 129 -2.13 19.26 4.50
C SER A 129 -1.35 18.64 5.66
N GLU A 130 -1.06 19.45 6.67
CA GLU A 130 -0.52 18.96 7.94
C GLU A 130 -1.44 17.91 8.58
N GLU A 131 -2.76 18.03 8.38
CA GLU A 131 -3.73 17.03 8.85
C GLU A 131 -3.57 15.70 8.12
N SER A 132 -3.27 15.72 6.82
CA SER A 132 -2.91 14.50 6.07
C SER A 132 -1.67 13.82 6.67
N CYS A 133 -0.69 14.60 7.10
CA CYS A 133 0.53 14.08 7.75
C CYS A 133 0.21 13.41 9.09
N ARG A 134 -0.67 14.01 9.90
CA ARG A 134 -1.14 13.43 11.18
C ARG A 134 -1.86 12.11 10.94
N LYS A 135 -2.80 12.08 9.98
CA LYS A 135 -3.52 10.86 9.59
C LYS A 135 -2.55 9.76 9.16
N ALA A 136 -1.62 10.05 8.24
CA ALA A 136 -0.66 9.05 7.75
C ALA A 136 0.15 8.39 8.87
N ILE A 137 0.50 9.12 9.94
CA ILE A 137 1.15 8.56 11.12
C ILE A 137 0.19 7.67 11.93
N GLN A 138 -1.04 8.16 12.18
CA GLN A 138 -2.06 7.42 12.93
C GLN A 138 -2.44 6.09 12.26
N LEU A 139 -2.43 6.02 10.92
CA LEU A 139 -2.71 4.79 10.17
C LEU A 139 -1.82 3.61 10.56
N THR A 140 -0.62 3.86 11.12
CA THR A 140 0.25 2.77 11.59
C THR A 140 -0.45 1.92 12.64
N GLU A 141 -1.07 2.53 13.64
CA GLU A 141 -1.70 1.76 14.73
C GLU A 141 -3.06 1.21 14.32
N GLU A 142 -3.85 1.99 13.57
CA GLU A 142 -5.12 1.52 13.01
C GLU A 142 -4.93 0.24 12.17
N TYR A 143 -3.97 0.26 11.25
CA TYR A 143 -3.73 -0.88 10.37
C TYR A 143 -3.10 -2.05 11.11
N ARG A 144 -2.30 -1.81 12.17
CA ARG A 144 -1.74 -2.87 13.00
C ARG A 144 -2.85 -3.68 13.69
N GLN A 145 -3.85 -2.99 14.25
CA GLN A 145 -4.98 -3.62 14.91
C GLN A 145 -5.87 -4.39 13.92
N ILE A 146 -6.17 -3.77 12.77
CA ILE A 146 -6.97 -4.42 11.71
C ILE A 146 -6.24 -5.65 11.16
N ALA A 147 -4.95 -5.55 10.83
CA ALA A 147 -4.18 -6.68 10.35
C ALA A 147 -4.21 -7.86 11.33
N ALA A 148 -4.16 -7.61 12.64
CA ALA A 148 -4.29 -8.65 13.66
C ALA A 148 -5.66 -9.35 13.65
N ILE A 149 -6.75 -8.61 13.45
CA ILE A 149 -8.12 -9.15 13.33
C ILE A 149 -8.19 -10.12 12.13
N HIS A 150 -7.62 -9.73 10.99
CA HIS A 150 -7.61 -10.53 9.75
C HIS A 150 -6.53 -11.62 9.70
N LYS A 151 -5.73 -11.75 10.76
CA LYS A 151 -4.54 -12.63 10.79
C LYS A 151 -3.60 -12.36 9.61
N ALA A 152 -3.49 -11.10 9.20
CA ALA A 152 -2.55 -10.62 8.21
C ALA A 152 -1.24 -10.20 8.91
N HIS A 153 -0.12 -10.35 8.20
CA HIS A 153 1.13 -9.75 8.63
C HIS A 153 1.08 -8.24 8.43
N PHE A 154 1.84 -7.51 9.25
CA PHE A 154 1.82 -6.06 9.27
C PHE A 154 3.23 -5.47 9.16
N LEU A 155 3.36 -4.39 8.37
CA LEU A 155 4.52 -3.51 8.33
C LEU A 155 4.06 -2.05 8.37
N SER A 156 4.88 -1.15 8.92
CA SER A 156 4.66 0.29 8.82
C SER A 156 5.74 0.94 7.97
N ALA A 157 5.37 1.47 6.81
CA ALA A 157 6.31 2.24 6.01
C ALA A 157 6.76 3.52 6.75
N ALA A 158 5.96 4.05 7.68
CA ALA A 158 6.33 5.20 8.52
C ALA A 158 7.41 4.87 9.57
N GLU A 159 7.51 3.61 10.01
CA GLU A 159 8.56 3.12 10.89
C GLU A 159 9.82 2.72 10.09
N ILE A 160 9.63 2.17 8.90
CA ILE A 160 10.71 1.68 8.02
C ILE A 160 11.43 2.83 7.31
N LEU A 161 10.72 3.88 6.90
CA LEU A 161 11.23 4.93 6.02
C LEU A 161 11.41 6.26 6.77
N ASP A 162 12.55 6.90 6.54
CA ASP A 162 12.88 8.23 7.06
C ASP A 162 12.80 9.31 5.96
N ALA A 163 13.15 10.55 6.29
CA ALA A 163 12.97 11.69 5.39
C ALA A 163 13.72 11.56 4.06
N LYS A 164 14.91 10.93 4.03
CA LYS A 164 15.68 10.70 2.79
C LYS A 164 15.04 9.65 1.87
N CYS A 165 14.13 8.85 2.41
CA CYS A 165 13.38 7.86 1.64
C CYS A 165 12.19 8.48 0.90
N ILE A 166 11.80 9.71 1.25
CA ILE A 166 10.71 10.45 0.61
C ILE A 166 11.28 11.52 -0.31
N GLY A 167 10.73 11.60 -1.52
CA GLY A 167 11.20 12.46 -2.58
C GLY A 167 10.92 13.94 -2.35
N SER A 168 11.33 14.75 -3.31
CA SER A 168 11.20 16.20 -3.25
C SER A 168 9.75 16.68 -3.12
N ASP A 169 8.79 15.92 -3.63
CA ASP A 169 7.35 16.19 -3.52
C ASP A 169 6.75 15.84 -2.16
N GLY A 170 7.52 15.23 -1.25
CA GLY A 170 7.09 14.92 0.11
C GLY A 170 6.09 13.76 0.25
N ILE A 171 5.80 13.03 -0.84
CA ILE A 171 4.80 11.96 -0.85
C ILE A 171 5.41 10.65 -1.39
N HIS A 172 6.08 10.71 -2.54
CA HIS A 172 6.55 9.52 -3.24
C HIS A 172 7.94 9.08 -2.78
N PHE A 173 8.27 7.81 -2.95
CA PHE A 173 9.57 7.28 -2.50
C PHE A 173 10.72 7.67 -3.44
N THR A 174 11.88 7.87 -2.85
CA THR A 174 13.17 7.85 -3.56
C THR A 174 13.56 6.40 -3.90
N GLU A 175 14.64 6.23 -4.67
CA GLU A 175 15.19 4.90 -4.93
C GLU A 175 15.59 4.17 -3.64
N GLU A 176 16.11 4.93 -2.67
CA GLU A 176 16.46 4.43 -1.34
C GLU A 176 15.21 3.99 -0.56
N GLY A 177 14.11 4.74 -0.65
CA GLY A 177 12.84 4.35 -0.05
C GLY A 177 12.29 3.05 -0.66
N HIS A 178 12.36 2.92 -1.99
CA HIS A 178 12.01 1.67 -2.65
C HIS A 178 12.90 0.50 -2.23
N ARG A 179 14.20 0.71 -2.06
CA ARG A 179 15.15 -0.32 -1.61
C ARG A 179 14.82 -0.82 -0.20
N ARG A 180 14.71 0.10 0.77
CA ARG A 180 14.45 -0.25 2.18
C ARG A 180 13.11 -0.97 2.36
N LEU A 181 12.06 -0.50 1.69
CA LEU A 181 10.76 -1.17 1.78
C LEU A 181 10.83 -2.59 1.21
N ALA A 182 11.51 -2.79 0.08
CA ALA A 182 11.68 -4.12 -0.50
C ALA A 182 12.44 -5.07 0.45
N GLU A 183 13.49 -4.59 1.12
CA GLU A 183 14.29 -5.39 2.06
C GLU A 183 13.46 -5.88 3.26
N GLU A 184 12.64 -5.01 3.86
CA GLU A 184 11.76 -5.38 4.98
C GLU A 184 10.67 -6.37 4.56
N ILE A 185 10.08 -6.19 3.38
CA ILE A 185 9.10 -7.14 2.84
C ILE A 185 9.76 -8.50 2.58
N LEU A 186 10.96 -8.54 2.00
CA LEU A 186 11.71 -9.78 1.76
C LEU A 186 12.07 -10.48 3.07
N LEU A 187 12.46 -9.73 4.09
CA LEU A 187 12.73 -10.28 5.43
C LEU A 187 11.48 -10.91 6.01
N LEU A 188 10.33 -10.24 5.90
CA LEU A 188 9.06 -10.76 6.36
C LEU A 188 8.67 -12.04 5.62
N ILE A 189 8.73 -12.04 4.27
CA ILE A 189 8.42 -13.22 3.46
C ILE A 189 9.27 -14.42 3.90
N LYS A 190 10.58 -14.24 4.08
CA LYS A 190 11.51 -15.29 4.55
C LYS A 190 11.18 -15.83 5.94
N ASN A 191 10.59 -15.01 6.81
CA ASN A 191 10.19 -15.43 8.16
C ASN A 191 8.85 -16.19 8.16
N VAL A 192 8.01 -15.96 7.16
CA VAL A 192 6.72 -16.65 7.00
C VAL A 192 6.89 -18.01 6.32
N THR A 193 7.90 -18.17 5.45
CA THR A 193 8.16 -19.43 4.71
C THR A 193 8.92 -20.48 5.51
N LYS A 194 9.44 -20.14 6.70
CA LYS A 194 10.13 -21.09 7.61
C LYS A 194 9.16 -21.73 8.57
#